data_AF-A0A7C6DWN7-F1
#
_entry.id   AF-A0A7C6DWN7-F1
#
_cell.length_a   1.000
_cell.length_b   1.000
_cell.length_c   1.000
_cell.angle_alpha   90.00
_cell.angle_beta   90.00
_cell.angle_gamma   90.00
#
_symmetry.space_group_name_H-M   'P 1'
#
loop_
_entity.id
_entity.type
_entity.pdbx_description
1 polymer ?
#
loop_
_entity_poly.entity_id
_entity_poly.type
_entity_poly.pdbx_seq_one_letter_code
_entity_poly.pdbx_strand_id
1 'polypeptide(L)'
;MVNRKGVFIGAYVPVELKESLRRRAALEHRTLSQEITRILIEAVHGKTLPPGSIDRRNPQASVPRRRATDPPERRRAEDLPYIPPGNDKDDKK
;
A
#
# COMPACT_ATOMS: atom_id res chain seq x y z
N MET A 1 -10.92 18.75 24.09
CA MET A 1 -9.75 19.02 23.22
C MET A 1 -8.50 18.93 24.07
N VAL A 2 -7.63 17.95 23.81
CA VAL A 2 -6.39 17.78 24.61
C VAL A 2 -5.41 18.87 24.19
N ASN A 3 -5.06 19.77 25.12
CA ASN A 3 -3.96 20.72 24.96
C ASN A 3 -2.63 19.95 24.97
N ARG A 4 -2.24 19.36 23.84
CA ARG A 4 -0.91 18.78 23.67
C ARG A 4 0.06 19.94 23.49
N LYS A 5 0.69 20.38 24.59
CA LYS A 5 1.75 21.38 24.54
C LYS A 5 2.89 20.80 23.69
N GLY A 6 3.13 21.40 22.51
CA GLY A 6 4.29 21.06 21.69
C GLY A 6 5.60 21.49 22.38
N VAL A 7 6.70 20.81 22.07
CA VAL A 7 8.06 21.20 22.48
C VAL A 7 8.67 22.08 21.39
N PHE A 8 9.31 23.17 21.77
CA PHE A 8 10.05 24.03 20.84
C PHE A 8 11.42 23.44 20.53
N ILE A 9 11.76 23.34 19.24
CA ILE A 9 13.04 22.85 18.77
C ILE A 9 13.76 24.00 18.05
N GLY A 10 14.94 24.37 18.55
CA GLY A 10 15.86 25.28 17.86
C GLY A 10 16.88 24.49 17.06
N ALA A 11 17.02 24.80 15.77
CA ALA A 11 18.03 24.20 14.90
C ALA A 11 18.64 25.27 13.98
N TYR A 12 19.92 25.14 13.69
CA TYR A 12 20.56 25.94 12.66
C TYR A 12 20.09 25.46 11.28
N VAL A 13 19.68 26.41 10.44
CA VAL A 13 19.24 26.14 9.08
C VAL A 13 19.89 27.18 8.16
N PRO A 14 20.62 26.77 7.11
CA PRO A 14 21.15 27.69 6.11
C PRO A 14 20.03 28.55 5.51
N VAL A 15 20.35 29.82 5.18
CA VAL A 15 19.36 30.81 4.73
C VAL A 15 18.59 30.31 3.50
N GLU A 16 19.32 29.78 2.51
CA GLU A 16 18.76 29.24 1.28
C GLU A 16 17.77 28.08 1.54
N LEU A 17 18.11 27.21 2.48
CA LEU A 17 17.28 26.07 2.85
C LEU A 17 16.01 26.54 3.59
N LYS A 18 16.14 27.53 4.48
CA LYS A 18 15.00 28.14 5.19
C LYS A 18 14.01 28.78 4.21
N GLU A 19 14.51 29.48 3.19
CA GLU A 19 13.66 30.07 2.15
C GLU A 19 12.96 29.01 1.32
N SER A 20 13.69 27.97 0.89
CA SER A 20 13.14 26.85 0.13
C SER A 20 12.02 26.15 0.91
N LEU A 21 12.23 25.87 2.20
CA LEU A 21 11.20 25.30 3.08
C LEU A 21 9.99 26.22 3.22
N ARG A 22 10.19 27.53 3.33
CA ARG A 22 9.09 28.49 3.43
C ARG A 22 8.26 28.54 2.14
N ARG A 23 8.90 28.54 0.97
CA ARG A 23 8.19 28.50 -0.33
C ARG A 23 7.40 27.21 -0.48
N ARG A 24 8.01 26.06 -0.13
CA ARG A 24 7.33 24.76 -0.16
C ARG A 24 6.12 24.71 0.76
N ALA A 25 6.26 25.18 1.99
CA ALA A 25 5.15 25.23 2.94
C ALA A 25 3.99 26.11 2.42
N ALA A 26 4.31 27.25 1.80
CA ALA A 26 3.30 28.13 1.21
C ALA A 26 2.54 27.47 0.05
N LEU A 27 3.22 26.71 -0.81
CA LEU A 27 2.59 25.97 -1.92
C LEU A 27 1.60 24.91 -1.44
N GLU A 28 1.88 24.28 -0.29
CA GLU A 28 1.01 23.25 0.29
C GLU A 28 0.04 23.81 1.34
N HIS A 29 -0.10 25.15 1.42
CA HIS A 29 -0.96 25.84 2.40
C HIS A 29 -0.71 25.42 3.86
N ARG A 30 0.55 25.15 4.20
CA ARG A 30 1.00 24.75 5.53
C ARG A 30 1.87 25.81 6.19
N THR A 31 1.95 25.76 7.51
CA THR A 31 2.94 26.54 8.25
C THR A 31 4.32 25.89 8.13
N LEU A 32 5.39 26.67 8.31
CA LEU A 32 6.76 26.16 8.27
C LEU A 32 6.97 25.02 9.27
N SER A 33 6.46 25.15 10.51
CA SER A 33 6.56 24.11 11.53
C SER A 33 5.83 22.83 11.14
N GLN A 34 4.69 22.92 10.46
CA GLN A 34 3.96 21.75 9.95
C GLN A 34 4.76 21.04 8.85
N GLU A 35 5.36 21.77 7.93
CA GLU A 35 6.15 21.17 6.85
C GLU A 35 7.43 20.51 7.39
N ILE A 36 8.12 21.14 8.33
CA ILE A 36 9.26 20.54 9.03
C ILE A 36 8.83 19.25 9.74
N THR A 37 7.71 19.28 10.47
CA THR A 37 7.19 18.11 11.18
C THR A 37 6.88 16.97 10.20
N ARG A 38 6.25 17.27 9.07
CA ARG A 38 5.97 16.30 8.00
C ARG A 38 7.25 15.67 7.46
N ILE A 39 8.26 16.48 7.13
CA ILE A 39 9.56 15.99 6.64
C ILE A 39 10.25 15.10 7.68
N LEU A 40 10.23 15.49 8.96
CA LEU A 40 10.80 14.69 10.05
C LEU A 40 10.07 13.36 10.23
N ILE A 41 8.73 13.37 10.16
CA ILE A 41 7.93 12.13 10.21
C ILE A 41 8.28 11.22 9.03
N GLU A 42 8.37 11.77 7.81
CA GLU A 42 8.75 11.03 6.61
C GLU A 42 10.19 10.49 6.68
N ALA A 43 11.11 11.21 7.32
CA ALA A 43 12.49 10.75 7.49
C ALA A 43 12.59 9.59 8.49
N VAL A 44 11.81 9.61 9.58
CA VAL A 44 11.83 8.58 10.63
C VAL A 44 11.04 7.33 10.22
N HIS A 45 9.87 7.51 9.62
CA HIS A 45 8.95 6.40 9.30
C HIS A 45 9.01 5.97 7.82
N GLY A 46 9.84 6.64 7.01
CA GLY A 46 9.82 6.53 5.57
C GLY A 46 8.69 7.33 4.94
N LYS A 47 8.61 7.34 3.60
CA LYS A 47 7.50 7.98 2.86
C LYS A 47 6.20 7.24 3.18
N THR A 48 5.53 7.65 4.26
CA THR A 48 4.22 7.12 4.60
C THR A 48 3.25 7.59 3.54
N LEU A 49 2.77 6.63 2.75
CA LEU A 49 1.58 6.78 1.93
C LEU A 49 0.47 7.41 2.79
N PRO A 50 -0.24 8.44 2.30
CA PRO A 50 -1.27 9.12 3.07
C PRO A 50 -2.26 8.14 3.70
N PRO A 51 -2.82 8.44 4.88
CA PRO A 51 -3.76 7.54 5.55
C PRO A 51 -4.93 7.19 4.62
N GLY A 52 -5.12 5.89 4.35
CA GLY A 52 -6.10 5.37 3.39
C GLY A 52 -5.56 5.10 1.98
N SER A 53 -4.28 5.38 1.70
CA SER A 53 -3.69 5.05 0.41
C SER A 53 -3.03 3.67 0.41
N ILE A 54 -3.32 2.91 -0.65
CA ILE A 54 -2.80 1.57 -0.88
C ILE A 54 -1.41 1.71 -1.49
N ASP A 55 -0.43 1.04 -0.89
CA ASP A 55 0.90 0.91 -1.48
C ASP A 55 0.84 0.00 -2.72
N ARG A 56 0.80 0.62 -3.89
CA ARG A 56 0.83 -0.09 -5.18
C ARG A 56 2.24 -0.45 -5.64
N ARG A 57 3.28 0.05 -4.96
CA ARG A 57 4.69 -0.20 -5.32
C ARG A 57 5.25 -1.40 -4.60
N ASN A 58 4.61 -1.83 -3.52
CA ASN A 58 4.91 -3.09 -2.86
C ASN A 58 4.04 -4.21 -3.47
N PRO A 59 4.61 -5.13 -4.29
CA PRO A 59 3.86 -6.22 -4.90
C PRO A 59 3.27 -7.22 -3.88
N GLN A 60 3.65 -7.14 -2.60
CA GLN A 60 3.07 -7.91 -1.50
C GLN A 60 1.95 -7.15 -0.77
N ALA A 61 1.82 -5.82 -0.92
CA ALA A 61 0.81 -5.03 -0.21
C ALA A 61 -0.52 -4.91 -0.97
N SER A 62 -0.51 -5.13 -2.28
CA SER A 62 -1.71 -5.48 -3.04
C SER A 62 -1.66 -7.00 -3.23
N VAL A 63 -2.58 -7.78 -2.69
CA VAL A 63 -3.71 -8.36 -3.45
C VAL A 63 -4.38 -9.38 -2.52
N PRO A 64 -5.72 -9.38 -2.37
CA PRO A 64 -6.49 -10.36 -3.15
C PRO A 64 -7.42 -9.69 -4.16
N ARG A 65 -7.26 -10.00 -5.46
CA ARG A 65 -8.19 -9.62 -6.55
C ARG A 65 -9.57 -10.28 -6.37
N ARG A 66 -9.66 -11.21 -5.41
CA ARG A 66 -10.86 -11.96 -5.05
C ARG A 66 -11.27 -11.55 -3.65
N ARG A 67 -12.50 -11.08 -3.49
CA ARG A 67 -13.08 -10.90 -2.15
C ARG A 67 -13.25 -12.28 -1.52
N ALA A 68 -13.21 -12.37 -0.18
CA ALA A 68 -13.49 -13.63 0.53
C ALA A 68 -14.90 -14.19 0.22
N THR A 69 -15.78 -13.36 -0.35
CA THR A 69 -17.13 -13.71 -0.82
C THR A 69 -17.17 -14.23 -2.25
N ASP A 70 -16.06 -14.18 -2.99
CA ASP A 70 -16.07 -14.58 -4.39
C ASP A 70 -16.09 -16.12 -4.51
N PRO A 71 -16.96 -16.69 -5.36
CA PRO A 71 -17.03 -18.14 -5.53
C PRO A 71 -15.68 -18.74 -5.95
N PRO A 72 -15.35 -19.97 -5.51
CA PRO A 72 -14.20 -20.70 -6.01
C PRO A 72 -14.32 -20.87 -7.53
N GLU A 73 -13.18 -20.93 -8.22
CA GLU A 73 -13.16 -21.16 -9.66
C GLU A 73 -13.87 -22.47 -9.97
N ARG A 74 -14.88 -22.41 -10.86
CA ARG A 74 -15.54 -23.61 -11.35
C ARG A 74 -14.55 -24.33 -12.27
N ARG A 75 -14.20 -25.57 -11.93
CA ARG A 75 -13.43 -26.45 -12.82
C ARG A 75 -14.14 -26.51 -14.17
N ARG A 76 -13.40 -26.31 -15.26
CA ARG A 76 -13.97 -26.39 -16.61
C ARG A 76 -14.12 -27.85 -17.00
N ALA A 77 -14.94 -28.13 -18.01
CA ALA A 77 -15.18 -29.51 -18.46
C ALA A 77 -13.89 -30.15 -18.98
N GLU A 78 -12.96 -29.35 -19.51
CA GLU A 78 -11.63 -29.76 -19.96
C GLU A 78 -10.62 -30.10 -18.84
N ASP A 79 -10.91 -29.81 -17.57
CA ASP A 79 -10.02 -30.14 -16.44
C ASP A 79 -10.23 -31.56 -15.89
N LEU A 80 -11.12 -32.35 -16.52
CA LEU A 80 -11.32 -33.75 -16.17
C LEU A 80 -10.21 -34.60 -16.79
N PRO A 81 -9.51 -35.45 -16.01
CA PRO A 81 -8.56 -36.40 -16.58
C PRO A 81 -9.28 -37.32 -17.56
N TYR A 82 -8.75 -37.45 -18.77
CA TYR A 82 -9.29 -38.33 -19.81
C TYR A 82 -9.30 -39.77 -19.33
N ILE A 83 -10.50 -40.35 -19.17
CA ILE A 83 -10.70 -41.78 -18.91
C ILE A 83 -10.97 -42.44 -20.27
N PRO A 84 -10.04 -43.24 -20.82
CA PRO A 84 -10.32 -43.99 -22.04
C PRO A 84 -11.46 -44.98 -21.79
N PRO A 85 -12.42 -45.14 -22.72
CA PRO A 85 -13.44 -46.16 -22.59
C PRO A 85 -12.77 -47.54 -22.53
N GLY A 86 -13.01 -48.26 -21.43
CA GLY A 86 -12.49 -49.62 -21.22
C GLY A 86 -12.94 -50.55 -22.35
N ASN A 87 -12.01 -51.36 -22.85
CA ASN A 87 -12.29 -52.47 -23.75
C ASN A 87 -13.10 -53.53 -22.99
N ASP A 88 -14.43 -53.40 -22.98
CA ASP A 88 -15.33 -54.49 -22.63
C ASP A 88 -15.32 -55.53 -23.77
N LYS A 89 -14.27 -56.35 -23.80
CA LYS A 89 -14.28 -57.62 -24.50
C LYS A 89 -13.78 -58.72 -23.56
N ASP A 90 -14.61 -59.74 -23.50
CA ASP A 90 -14.34 -61.10 -23.04
C ASP A 90 -14.38 -61.33 -21.53
N ASP A 91 -15.52 -61.86 -21.07
CA ASP A 91 -15.53 -63.18 -20.42
C ASP A 91 -16.97 -63.74 -20.45
N LYS A 92 -17.31 -64.47 -21.51
CA LYS A 92 -18.41 -65.43 -21.51
C LYS A 92 -17.94 -66.70 -20.79
N LYS A 93 -18.66 -67.09 -19.75
CA LYS A 93 -18.59 -68.41 -19.13
C LYS A 93 -19.60 -69.36 -19.78
#